data_AF-A0A661Y462-F1
#
_entry.id   AF-A0A661Y462-F1
#
_cell.length_a   1.000
_cell.length_b   1.000
_cell.length_c   1.000
_cell.angle_alpha   90.00
_cell.angle_beta   90.00
_cell.angle_gamma   90.00
#
_symmetry.space_group_name_H-M   'P 1'
#
loop_
_entity.id
_entity.type
_entity.pdbx_description
1 polymer ?
#
loop_
_entity_poly.entity_id
_entity_poly.type
_entity_poly.pdbx_seq_one_letter_code
_entity_poly.pdbx_strand_id
1 'polypeptide(L)'
;MIHQLLQLKKNISFKITTMKIAASIFFLFISIVTYGQRPSAKNNGKFFEKNGNRMLYGGNGDQHFTINNLDLKEEQFHYGLGREMFPALLEPNFESVTDADARWKDDDRFLLAYKGDDTKAYSVRDLTRHEVVNDVIDGEPIFAAYCILADLGAVYKRTYSDKVFTFALSGYTYFDPKIWDGLDGFILWDRETESLWWPLIDKAVSGDLKGVRLQKLEDIYWEDTTWKVIKEKHPNAQVLISGQNFERPTGWKRYKDVSDIVKIYGGN
;
A
#
# COMPACT_ATOMS: atom_id res chain seq x y z
N MET A 1 5.55 65.85 -0.39
CA MET A 1 4.53 64.80 -0.23
C MET A 1 4.51 63.77 -1.39
N ILE A 2 4.67 64.17 -2.65
CA ILE A 2 4.74 63.23 -3.81
C ILE A 2 6.05 62.43 -3.85
N HIS A 3 7.15 62.96 -3.30
CA HIS A 3 8.46 62.28 -3.32
C HIS A 3 8.57 61.09 -2.34
N GLN A 4 7.82 61.10 -1.23
CA GLN A 4 7.78 59.99 -0.26
C GLN A 4 6.92 58.80 -0.76
N LEU A 5 5.88 59.05 -1.56
CA LEU A 5 5.04 58.01 -2.17
C LEU A 5 5.76 57.22 -3.30
N LEU A 6 6.68 57.88 -4.03
CA LEU A 6 7.50 57.24 -5.06
C LEU A 6 8.59 56.33 -4.47
N GLN A 7 9.13 56.65 -3.28
CA GLN A 7 10.09 55.80 -2.59
C GLN A 7 9.44 54.57 -1.93
N LEU A 8 8.20 54.69 -1.44
CA LEU A 8 7.44 53.53 -0.98
C LEU A 8 7.08 52.57 -2.13
N LYS A 9 6.68 53.07 -3.30
CA LYS A 9 6.39 52.20 -4.47
C LYS A 9 7.63 51.48 -5.01
N LYS A 10 8.82 52.11 -4.99
CA LYS A 10 10.08 51.46 -5.39
C LYS A 10 10.52 50.38 -4.40
N ASN A 11 10.41 50.61 -3.10
CA ASN A 11 10.75 49.59 -2.08
C ASN A 11 9.76 48.41 -2.05
N ILE A 12 8.48 48.65 -2.35
CA ILE A 12 7.47 47.58 -2.47
C ILE A 12 7.67 46.80 -3.77
N SER A 13 7.97 47.45 -4.89
CA SER A 13 8.30 46.79 -6.17
C SER A 13 9.58 45.95 -6.08
N PHE A 14 10.61 46.43 -5.38
CA PHE A 14 11.85 45.70 -5.17
C PHE A 14 11.65 44.48 -4.24
N LYS A 15 10.84 44.59 -3.18
CA LYS A 15 10.44 43.45 -2.33
C LYS A 15 9.57 42.43 -3.06
N ILE A 16 8.67 42.84 -3.95
CA ILE A 16 7.82 41.93 -4.74
C ILE A 16 8.65 41.21 -5.83
N THR A 17 9.66 41.86 -6.38
CA THR A 17 10.54 41.24 -7.40
C THR A 17 11.54 40.27 -6.75
N THR A 18 12.06 40.58 -5.56
CA THR A 18 12.90 39.64 -4.79
C THR A 18 12.09 38.49 -4.17
N MET A 19 10.81 38.69 -3.81
CA MET A 19 9.91 37.58 -3.42
C MET A 19 9.47 36.70 -4.59
N LYS A 20 9.38 37.21 -5.82
CA LYS A 20 9.06 36.38 -7.00
C LYS A 20 10.26 35.58 -7.50
N ILE A 21 11.49 36.07 -7.31
CA ILE A 21 12.70 35.31 -7.63
C ILE A 21 13.03 34.29 -6.52
N ALA A 22 12.67 34.56 -5.26
CA ALA A 22 12.75 33.56 -4.19
C ALA A 22 11.65 32.47 -4.27
N ALA A 23 10.47 32.79 -4.80
CA ALA A 23 9.38 31.82 -4.98
C ALA A 23 9.55 30.93 -6.24
N SER A 24 10.27 31.39 -7.27
CA SER A 24 10.57 30.57 -8.45
C SER A 24 11.83 29.72 -8.31
N ILE A 25 12.57 29.81 -7.21
CA ILE A 25 13.68 28.89 -6.87
C ILE A 25 13.22 27.80 -5.88
N PHE A 26 12.06 27.96 -5.25
CA PHE A 26 11.49 26.93 -4.37
C PHE A 26 10.60 25.90 -5.10
N PHE A 27 10.32 26.11 -6.39
CA PHE A 27 9.52 25.20 -7.23
C PHE A 27 10.35 24.48 -8.31
N LEU A 28 11.67 24.40 -8.12
CA LEU A 28 12.59 23.60 -8.94
C LEU A 28 13.53 22.73 -8.08
N PHE A 29 13.06 22.36 -6.88
CA PHE A 29 13.65 21.31 -6.03
C PHE A 29 12.69 20.11 -5.84
N ILE A 30 11.74 19.92 -6.76
CA ILE A 30 10.93 18.69 -6.88
C ILE A 30 11.30 17.91 -8.16
N SER A 31 12.33 18.34 -8.90
CA SER A 31 12.74 17.71 -10.16
C SER A 31 13.99 16.84 -10.05
N ILE A 32 14.60 16.75 -8.86
CA ILE A 32 15.69 15.81 -8.57
C ILE A 32 15.57 15.45 -7.08
N VAL A 33 14.54 14.67 -6.72
CA VAL A 33 14.84 13.62 -5.75
C VAL A 33 15.88 12.79 -6.48
N THR A 34 17.15 13.06 -6.20
CA THR A 34 18.17 12.07 -6.46
C THR A 34 17.56 10.78 -5.93
N TYR A 35 17.58 9.70 -6.70
CA TYR A 35 17.37 8.35 -6.17
C TYR A 35 18.45 8.12 -5.10
N GLY A 36 18.36 8.83 -3.97
CA GLY A 36 19.08 8.58 -2.76
C GLY A 36 18.74 7.15 -2.47
N GLN A 37 19.77 6.30 -2.52
CA GLN A 37 19.62 4.87 -2.40
C GLN A 37 18.70 4.61 -1.21
N ARG A 38 17.51 4.06 -1.47
CA ARG A 38 16.57 3.67 -0.42
C ARG A 38 17.37 2.79 0.57
N PRO A 39 17.15 2.89 1.88
CA PRO A 39 17.99 2.20 2.85
C PRO A 39 18.05 0.70 2.54
N SER A 40 19.23 0.20 2.19
CA SER A 40 19.40 -1.22 1.84
C SER A 40 19.10 -2.10 3.05
N ALA A 41 18.13 -3.00 2.92
CA ALA A 41 17.79 -3.93 3.98
C ALA A 41 18.98 -4.86 4.30
N LYS A 42 19.64 -5.38 3.25
CA LYS A 42 20.82 -6.25 3.37
C LYS A 42 21.95 -5.56 4.14
N ASN A 43 22.36 -4.37 3.71
CA ASN A 43 23.49 -3.67 4.31
C ASN A 43 23.18 -3.17 5.74
N ASN A 44 21.89 -3.06 6.10
CA ASN A 44 21.43 -2.69 7.42
C ASN A 44 21.15 -3.90 8.34
N GLY A 45 21.69 -5.09 8.01
CA GLY A 45 21.63 -6.28 8.87
C GLY A 45 20.21 -6.86 9.03
N LYS A 46 19.32 -6.60 8.08
CA LYS A 46 17.94 -7.10 8.13
C LYS A 46 17.79 -8.56 7.75
N PHE A 47 18.81 -9.14 7.14
CA PHE A 47 18.94 -10.55 6.83
C PHE A 47 19.98 -11.17 7.76
N PHE A 48 19.64 -12.28 8.42
CA PHE A 48 20.53 -12.93 9.39
C PHE A 48 20.14 -14.40 9.59
N GLU A 49 20.98 -15.16 10.29
CA GLU A 49 20.69 -16.55 10.65
C GLU A 49 20.29 -16.67 12.11
N LYS A 50 19.31 -17.53 12.40
CA LYS A 50 18.91 -17.89 13.76
C LYS A 50 18.43 -19.33 13.79
N ASN A 51 18.97 -20.13 14.71
CA ASN A 51 18.60 -21.54 14.89
C ASN A 51 18.63 -22.36 13.58
N GLY A 52 19.64 -22.13 12.73
CA GLY A 52 19.79 -22.81 11.43
C GLY A 52 18.84 -22.34 10.32
N ASN A 53 18.04 -21.30 10.56
CA ASN A 53 17.14 -20.72 9.57
C ASN A 53 17.65 -19.36 9.10
N ARG A 54 17.42 -19.06 7.82
CA ARG A 54 17.55 -17.72 7.24
C ARG A 54 16.35 -16.89 7.66
N MET A 55 16.62 -15.72 8.22
CA MET A 55 15.62 -14.84 8.82
C MET A 55 15.62 -13.48 8.15
N LEU A 56 14.43 -12.89 8.05
CA LEU A 56 14.21 -11.49 7.70
C LEU A 56 13.63 -10.76 8.91
N TYR A 57 14.21 -9.63 9.27
CA TYR A 57 13.80 -8.83 10.42
C TYR A 57 12.32 -8.39 10.32
N GLY A 58 11.46 -8.97 11.15
CA GLY A 58 10.04 -8.62 11.21
C GLY A 58 9.65 -7.63 12.32
N GLY A 59 10.60 -6.94 12.94
CA GLY A 59 10.33 -6.03 14.07
C GLY A 59 11.02 -6.46 15.36
N ASN A 60 10.62 -5.84 16.48
CA ASN A 60 11.13 -6.16 17.81
C ASN A 60 10.64 -7.54 18.29
N GLY A 61 11.43 -8.18 19.15
CA GLY A 61 11.16 -9.54 19.65
C GLY A 61 11.36 -10.61 18.58
N ASP A 62 10.74 -11.77 18.76
CA ASP A 62 10.96 -12.96 17.92
C ASP A 62 10.04 -13.05 16.69
N GLN A 63 9.45 -11.93 16.25
CA GLN A 63 8.51 -11.89 15.11
C GLN A 63 9.20 -11.82 13.73
N HIS A 64 10.36 -12.45 13.58
CA HIS A 64 11.07 -12.46 12.29
C HIS A 64 10.42 -13.40 11.29
N PHE A 65 10.59 -13.16 9.99
CA PHE A 65 10.13 -14.09 8.96
C PHE A 65 11.19 -15.14 8.68
N THR A 66 10.81 -16.41 8.63
CA THR A 66 11.67 -17.46 8.11
C THR A 66 11.63 -17.44 6.58
N ILE A 67 12.78 -17.23 5.95
CA ILE A 67 12.91 -16.98 4.51
C ILE A 67 13.87 -17.97 3.83
N ASN A 68 13.93 -19.21 4.34
CA ASN A 68 14.79 -20.27 3.83
C ASN A 68 14.64 -20.51 2.31
N ASN A 69 13.42 -20.30 1.80
CA ASN A 69 13.05 -20.52 0.42
C ASN A 69 12.77 -19.21 -0.36
N LEU A 70 13.33 -18.07 0.03
CA LEU A 70 13.11 -16.79 -0.67
C LEU A 70 13.54 -16.82 -2.15
N ASP A 71 12.66 -16.38 -3.05
CA ASP A 71 12.90 -16.26 -4.51
C ASP A 71 13.48 -14.91 -4.97
N LEU A 72 13.59 -13.95 -4.05
CA LEU A 72 14.04 -12.60 -4.33
C LEU A 72 15.48 -12.39 -3.88
N LYS A 73 16.20 -11.52 -4.58
CA LYS A 73 17.59 -11.17 -4.25
C LYS A 73 17.64 -10.19 -3.08
N GLU A 74 18.40 -10.50 -2.04
CA GLU A 74 18.45 -9.68 -0.81
C GLU A 74 18.93 -8.25 -1.08
N GLU A 75 19.79 -8.05 -2.07
CA GLU A 75 20.36 -6.74 -2.43
C GLU A 75 19.31 -5.74 -2.93
N GLN A 76 18.16 -6.25 -3.36
CA GLN A 76 17.06 -5.46 -3.94
C GLN A 76 15.97 -5.12 -2.92
N PHE A 77 16.09 -5.61 -1.67
CA PHE A 77 15.21 -5.21 -0.58
C PHE A 77 15.62 -3.87 0.02
N HIS A 78 14.63 -3.04 0.28
CA HIS A 78 14.79 -1.78 0.98
C HIS A 78 13.99 -1.74 2.29
N TYR A 79 14.42 -0.84 3.18
CA TYR A 79 13.85 -0.58 4.49
C TYR A 79 14.02 -1.76 5.49
N GLY A 80 12.92 -2.36 5.95
CA GLY A 80 12.90 -3.25 7.11
C GLY A 80 12.42 -2.54 8.37
N LEU A 81 11.27 -1.88 8.26
CA LEU A 81 10.57 -1.16 9.33
C LEU A 81 9.96 -2.11 10.38
N GLY A 82 9.89 -3.40 10.07
CA GLY A 82 9.19 -4.40 10.86
C GLY A 82 7.74 -4.57 10.42
N ARG A 83 7.15 -5.70 10.82
CA ARG A 83 5.80 -6.10 10.46
C ARG A 83 4.79 -5.03 10.85
N GLU A 84 4.00 -4.60 9.87
CA GLU A 84 2.82 -3.73 10.05
C GLU A 84 3.13 -2.43 10.83
N MET A 85 4.29 -1.81 10.56
CA MET A 85 4.56 -0.45 11.04
C MET A 85 3.48 0.54 10.56
N PHE A 86 2.87 0.27 9.41
CA PHE A 86 1.57 0.83 9.06
C PHE A 86 0.55 -0.29 9.22
N PRO A 87 -0.32 -0.25 10.26
CA PRO A 87 -1.25 -1.33 10.53
C PRO A 87 -2.28 -1.50 9.41
N ALA A 88 -2.45 -2.73 8.96
CA ALA A 88 -3.54 -3.09 8.06
C ALA A 88 -4.88 -2.86 8.78
N LEU A 89 -5.86 -2.30 8.06
CA LEU A 89 -7.21 -2.14 8.58
C LEU A 89 -7.97 -3.46 8.39
N LEU A 90 -8.53 -4.03 9.47
CA LEU A 90 -9.19 -5.35 9.43
C LEU A 90 -10.71 -5.30 9.59
N GLU A 91 -11.21 -4.21 10.17
CA GLU A 91 -12.62 -4.00 10.47
C GLU A 91 -13.03 -2.62 9.95
N PRO A 92 -12.99 -2.40 8.61
CA PRO A 92 -13.30 -1.11 8.04
C PRO A 92 -14.78 -0.75 8.26
N ASN A 93 -15.00 0.47 8.73
CA ASN A 93 -16.30 1.11 8.80
C ASN A 93 -16.50 2.03 7.60
N PHE A 94 -17.75 2.16 7.18
CA PHE A 94 -18.11 2.92 5.99
C PHE A 94 -19.21 3.94 6.30
N GLU A 95 -19.18 5.05 5.58
CA GLU A 95 -20.20 6.10 5.57
C GLU A 95 -20.87 6.18 4.18
N SER A 96 -22.01 6.86 4.09
CA SER A 96 -22.70 7.03 2.81
C SER A 96 -21.95 8.01 1.90
N VAL A 97 -22.24 7.97 0.59
CA VAL A 97 -21.74 8.98 -0.36
C VAL A 97 -22.10 10.40 0.09
N THR A 98 -23.32 10.58 0.61
CA THR A 98 -23.80 11.88 1.07
C THR A 98 -23.01 12.41 2.27
N ASP A 99 -22.70 11.56 3.25
CA ASP A 99 -21.91 11.94 4.44
C ASP A 99 -20.43 12.20 4.09
N ALA A 100 -19.93 11.48 3.08
CA ALA A 100 -18.57 11.62 2.59
C ALA A 100 -18.34 12.88 1.73
N ASP A 101 -19.36 13.41 1.04
CA ASP A 101 -19.18 14.41 -0.03
C ASP A 101 -18.45 15.68 0.40
N ALA A 102 -18.72 16.17 1.61
CA ALA A 102 -18.04 17.35 2.13
C ALA A 102 -16.51 17.16 2.34
N ARG A 103 -15.98 15.93 2.34
CA ARG A 103 -14.53 15.65 2.46
C ARG A 103 -13.77 15.71 1.17
N TRP A 104 -14.41 15.32 0.08
CA TRP A 104 -13.74 14.83 -1.11
C TRP A 104 -14.01 15.76 -2.28
N LYS A 105 -12.95 16.08 -3.00
CA LYS A 105 -13.00 16.84 -4.24
C LYS A 105 -13.25 15.87 -5.39
N ASP A 106 -13.87 16.39 -6.45
CA ASP A 106 -14.24 15.60 -7.64
C ASP A 106 -13.06 14.83 -8.27
N ASP A 107 -11.84 15.33 -8.14
CA ASP A 107 -10.60 14.75 -8.65
C ASP A 107 -9.86 13.83 -7.66
N ASP A 108 -10.35 13.69 -6.42
CA ASP A 108 -9.77 12.75 -5.47
C ASP A 108 -9.94 11.31 -5.99
N ARG A 109 -8.84 10.54 -5.94
CA ARG A 109 -8.73 9.18 -6.51
C ARG A 109 -9.16 8.11 -5.52
N PHE A 110 -9.84 7.08 -6.02
CA PHE A 110 -10.40 5.97 -5.25
C PHE A 110 -10.20 4.66 -5.97
N LEU A 111 -10.03 3.58 -5.19
CA LEU A 111 -10.35 2.24 -5.66
C LEU A 111 -11.82 1.98 -5.32
N LEU A 112 -12.60 1.60 -6.33
CA LEU A 112 -14.01 1.23 -6.17
C LEU A 112 -14.15 -0.26 -6.43
N ALA A 113 -14.69 -1.01 -5.48
CA ALA A 113 -15.03 -2.43 -5.67
C ALA A 113 -16.55 -2.60 -5.63
N TYR A 114 -17.09 -3.45 -6.47
CA TYR A 114 -18.53 -3.72 -6.55
C TYR A 114 -18.80 -5.19 -6.89
N LYS A 115 -19.71 -5.80 -6.13
CA LYS A 115 -20.18 -7.17 -6.33
C LYS A 115 -21.55 -7.31 -5.68
N GLY A 116 -22.49 -7.98 -6.34
CA GLY A 116 -23.87 -8.07 -5.85
C GLY A 116 -24.46 -6.68 -5.61
N ASP A 117 -25.02 -6.47 -4.41
CA ASP A 117 -25.59 -5.19 -3.97
C ASP A 117 -24.56 -4.29 -3.27
N ASP A 118 -23.34 -4.78 -3.03
CA ASP A 118 -22.31 -4.03 -2.32
C ASP A 118 -21.43 -3.25 -3.29
N THR A 119 -21.24 -1.95 -3.02
CA THR A 119 -20.26 -1.11 -3.69
C THR A 119 -19.46 -0.37 -2.63
N LYS A 120 -18.14 -0.55 -2.62
CA LYS A 120 -17.24 0.00 -1.59
C LYS A 120 -16.13 0.83 -2.19
N ALA A 121 -15.99 2.06 -1.68
CA ALA A 121 -15.02 3.03 -2.16
C ALA A 121 -13.91 3.25 -1.12
N TYR A 122 -12.66 3.06 -1.54
CA TYR A 122 -11.46 3.24 -0.73
C TYR A 122 -10.65 4.39 -1.32
N SER A 123 -10.55 5.50 -0.59
CA SER A 123 -9.76 6.62 -1.09
C SER A 123 -8.28 6.24 -1.16
N VAL A 124 -7.58 6.66 -2.21
CA VAL A 124 -6.13 6.48 -2.31
C VAL A 124 -5.41 7.19 -1.17
N ARG A 125 -5.99 8.29 -0.65
CA ARG A 125 -5.48 9.01 0.53
C ARG A 125 -5.48 8.12 1.78
N ASP A 126 -6.58 7.43 2.07
CA ASP A 126 -6.70 6.55 3.23
C ASP A 126 -5.91 5.25 3.02
N LEU A 127 -5.90 4.72 1.79
CA LEU A 127 -5.06 3.58 1.43
C LEU A 127 -3.56 3.92 1.53
N THR A 128 -3.11 5.14 1.29
CA THR A 128 -1.69 5.52 1.50
C THR A 128 -1.28 5.42 2.98
N ARG A 129 -2.25 5.48 3.91
CA ARG A 129 -1.99 5.39 5.34
C ARG A 129 -1.93 3.96 5.87
N HIS A 130 -2.79 3.09 5.35
CA HIS A 130 -2.87 1.69 5.78
C HIS A 130 -2.15 0.72 4.83
N GLU A 131 -2.05 1.09 3.57
CA GLU A 131 -1.62 0.35 2.37
C GLU A 131 -2.38 -0.96 2.09
N VAL A 132 -3.04 -1.54 3.10
CA VAL A 132 -3.90 -2.72 3.02
C VAL A 132 -5.15 -2.54 3.90
N VAL A 133 -6.32 -2.72 3.30
CA VAL A 133 -7.62 -2.81 3.97
C VAL A 133 -8.21 -4.19 3.69
N ASN A 134 -8.30 -5.05 4.71
CA ASN A 134 -8.98 -6.34 4.62
C ASN A 134 -10.47 -6.10 4.86
N ASP A 135 -11.30 -6.55 3.92
CA ASP A 135 -12.74 -6.31 3.93
C ASP A 135 -13.51 -7.53 3.38
N VAL A 136 -14.82 -7.37 3.22
CA VAL A 136 -15.76 -8.31 2.62
C VAL A 136 -16.72 -7.54 1.70
N ILE A 137 -16.92 -8.02 0.47
CA ILE A 137 -17.89 -7.47 -0.48
C ILE A 137 -18.82 -8.57 -0.98
N ASP A 138 -20.13 -8.46 -0.75
CA ASP A 138 -21.14 -9.48 -1.10
C ASP A 138 -20.72 -10.89 -0.61
N GLY A 139 -20.30 -10.95 0.65
CA GLY A 139 -19.80 -12.17 1.30
C GLY A 139 -18.41 -12.65 0.83
N GLU A 140 -17.79 -12.03 -0.19
CA GLU A 140 -16.45 -12.36 -0.67
C GLU A 140 -15.37 -11.65 0.17
N PRO A 141 -14.49 -12.38 0.87
CA PRO A 141 -13.33 -11.80 1.51
C PRO A 141 -12.38 -11.18 0.48
N ILE A 142 -12.13 -9.88 0.62
CA ILE A 142 -11.19 -9.13 -0.22
C ILE A 142 -10.16 -8.38 0.61
N PHE A 143 -9.08 -7.93 -0.03
CA PHE A 143 -8.31 -6.80 0.46
C PHE A 143 -8.07 -5.78 -0.65
N ALA A 144 -8.28 -4.50 -0.33
CA ALA A 144 -7.88 -3.39 -1.18
C ALA A 144 -6.48 -2.93 -0.78
N ALA A 145 -5.60 -2.73 -1.75
CA ALA A 145 -4.23 -2.32 -1.50
C ALA A 145 -3.81 -1.18 -2.44
N TYR A 146 -2.98 -0.28 -1.90
CA TYR A 146 -2.33 0.77 -2.69
C TYR A 146 -0.89 0.95 -2.25
N CYS A 147 0.05 0.81 -3.19
CA CYS A 147 1.46 1.10 -2.95
C CYS A 147 1.84 2.44 -3.58
N ILE A 148 2.13 3.44 -2.75
CA ILE A 148 2.47 4.79 -3.21
C ILE A 148 3.76 4.83 -4.06
N LEU A 149 4.73 3.94 -3.79
CA LEU A 149 6.02 3.93 -4.48
C LEU A 149 5.95 3.35 -5.90
N ALA A 150 4.97 2.48 -6.15
CA ALA A 150 4.75 1.82 -7.44
C ALA A 150 3.51 2.35 -8.18
N ASP A 151 2.78 3.30 -7.57
CA ASP A 151 1.44 3.72 -8.01
C ASP A 151 0.52 2.52 -8.34
N LEU A 152 0.61 1.48 -7.50
CA LEU A 152 -0.10 0.22 -7.71
C LEU A 152 -1.36 0.19 -6.83
N GLY A 153 -2.52 0.40 -7.43
CA GLY A 153 -3.83 0.11 -6.83
C GLY A 153 -4.38 -1.22 -7.31
N ALA A 154 -4.87 -2.06 -6.39
CA ALA A 154 -5.53 -3.31 -6.74
C ALA A 154 -6.46 -3.81 -5.63
N VAL A 155 -7.46 -4.60 -6.03
CA VAL A 155 -8.33 -5.35 -5.12
C VAL A 155 -8.11 -6.84 -5.38
N TYR A 156 -7.95 -7.61 -4.31
CA TYR A 156 -7.66 -9.04 -4.37
C TYR A 156 -8.66 -9.81 -3.53
N LYS A 157 -9.03 -11.01 -3.96
CA LYS A 157 -9.64 -12.02 -3.10
C LYS A 157 -8.60 -12.52 -2.11
N ARG A 158 -9.03 -12.79 -0.88
CA ARG A 158 -8.19 -13.40 0.18
C ARG A 158 -8.66 -14.79 0.59
N THR A 159 -9.42 -15.44 -0.30
CA THR A 159 -9.90 -16.82 -0.13
C THR A 159 -9.12 -17.76 -1.03
N TYR A 160 -8.59 -18.84 -0.46
CA TYR A 160 -7.95 -19.93 -1.19
C TYR A 160 -8.55 -21.24 -0.68
N SER A 161 -9.27 -21.95 -1.55
CA SER A 161 -10.12 -23.09 -1.17
C SER A 161 -11.09 -22.72 -0.03
N ASP A 162 -11.03 -23.42 1.10
CA ASP A 162 -11.86 -23.21 2.30
C ASP A 162 -11.23 -22.20 3.29
N LYS A 163 -10.12 -21.56 2.93
CA LYS A 163 -9.32 -20.74 3.85
C LYS A 163 -9.36 -19.29 3.47
N VAL A 164 -9.54 -18.46 4.49
CA VAL A 164 -9.47 -17.00 4.40
C VAL A 164 -8.19 -16.53 5.05
N PHE A 165 -7.49 -15.62 4.39
CA PHE A 165 -6.20 -15.07 4.83
C PHE A 165 -6.34 -13.60 5.20
N THR A 166 -5.40 -13.12 6.00
CA THR A 166 -5.26 -11.73 6.40
C THR A 166 -3.95 -11.20 5.85
N PHE A 167 -4.02 -10.20 4.97
CA PHE A 167 -2.84 -9.59 4.38
C PHE A 167 -2.44 -8.32 5.11
N ALA A 168 -1.14 -8.07 5.22
CA ALA A 168 -0.60 -6.85 5.80
C ALA A 168 0.80 -6.53 5.26
N LEU A 169 1.35 -5.38 5.64
CA LEU A 169 2.70 -4.97 5.24
C LEU A 169 3.78 -5.70 6.03
N SER A 170 4.82 -6.16 5.32
CA SER A 170 6.01 -6.74 5.97
C SER A 170 6.97 -5.71 6.57
N GLY A 171 6.85 -4.45 6.15
CA GLY A 171 7.79 -3.38 6.46
C GLY A 171 8.98 -3.28 5.48
N TYR A 172 8.93 -4.04 4.39
CA TYR A 172 9.89 -3.99 3.30
C TYR A 172 9.25 -3.54 2.01
N THR A 173 10.10 -3.00 1.14
CA THR A 173 9.80 -2.82 -0.27
C THR A 173 10.87 -3.55 -1.09
N TYR A 174 10.53 -3.91 -2.31
CA TYR A 174 11.41 -4.59 -3.25
C TYR A 174 11.37 -3.92 -4.61
N PHE A 175 12.55 -3.78 -5.20
CA PHE A 175 12.76 -3.20 -6.52
C PHE A 175 13.35 -4.23 -7.48
N ASP A 176 12.87 -4.33 -8.72
CA ASP A 176 13.56 -5.04 -9.79
C ASP A 176 13.58 -4.20 -11.07
N PRO A 177 14.77 -3.93 -11.67
CA PRO A 177 14.85 -3.11 -12.87
C PRO A 177 14.09 -3.67 -14.08
N LYS A 178 13.69 -4.94 -14.04
CA LYS A 178 12.96 -5.62 -15.13
C LYS A 178 11.46 -5.70 -14.88
N ILE A 179 10.97 -5.33 -13.69
CA ILE A 179 9.58 -5.46 -13.30
C ILE A 179 9.03 -4.08 -12.97
N TRP A 180 7.84 -3.77 -13.49
CA TRP A 180 7.08 -2.56 -13.12
C TRP A 180 7.90 -1.27 -13.23
N ASP A 181 8.59 -1.11 -14.37
CA ASP A 181 9.46 0.04 -14.69
C ASP A 181 10.56 0.32 -13.64
N GLY A 182 10.94 -0.67 -12.84
CA GLY A 182 11.92 -0.47 -11.78
C GLY A 182 11.40 0.41 -10.63
N LEU A 183 10.10 0.38 -10.36
CA LEU A 183 9.56 0.99 -9.16
C LEU A 183 9.72 0.05 -7.95
N ASP A 184 9.76 0.65 -6.76
CA ASP A 184 9.69 -0.15 -5.52
C ASP A 184 8.24 -0.49 -5.24
N GLY A 185 7.98 -1.76 -4.98
CA GLY A 185 6.69 -2.21 -4.46
C GLY A 185 6.83 -2.71 -3.03
N PHE A 186 5.83 -2.48 -2.20
CA PHE A 186 5.74 -3.15 -0.91
C PHE A 186 5.88 -4.67 -1.01
N ILE A 187 6.38 -5.29 0.05
CA ILE A 187 6.26 -6.73 0.26
C ILE A 187 5.15 -6.92 1.29
N LEU A 188 4.11 -7.64 0.90
CA LEU A 188 3.04 -8.03 1.81
C LEU A 188 3.44 -9.32 2.54
N TRP A 189 2.71 -9.63 3.61
CA TRP A 189 2.72 -10.96 4.20
C TRP A 189 1.30 -11.36 4.58
N ASP A 190 1.03 -12.67 4.58
CA ASP A 190 -0.19 -13.20 5.17
C ASP A 190 0.09 -13.67 6.60
N ARG A 191 -0.85 -13.42 7.51
CA ARG A 191 -0.63 -13.74 8.92
C ARG A 191 -0.62 -15.25 9.19
N GLU A 192 -1.50 -15.97 8.50
CA GLU A 192 -1.82 -17.36 8.82
C GLU A 192 -0.67 -18.32 8.51
N THR A 193 0.18 -18.02 7.52
CA THR A 193 1.37 -18.81 7.14
C THR A 193 2.67 -18.04 7.24
N GLU A 194 2.63 -16.72 7.43
CA GLU A 194 3.83 -15.86 7.41
C GLU A 194 4.59 -15.88 6.08
N SER A 195 3.92 -16.22 4.99
CA SER A 195 4.52 -16.14 3.65
C SER A 195 4.64 -14.69 3.23
N LEU A 196 5.72 -14.36 2.49
CA LEU A 196 5.91 -13.03 1.91
C LEU A 196 5.37 -13.03 0.49
N TRP A 197 4.76 -11.92 0.09
CA TRP A 197 4.12 -11.77 -1.22
C TRP A 197 4.59 -10.49 -1.89
N TRP A 198 4.86 -10.55 -3.19
CA TRP A 198 5.23 -9.38 -3.97
C TRP A 198 4.16 -9.08 -5.03
N PRO A 199 3.31 -8.07 -4.78
CA PRO A 199 2.18 -7.75 -5.67
C PRO A 199 2.59 -7.36 -7.10
N LEU A 200 3.79 -6.81 -7.32
CA LEU A 200 4.24 -6.44 -8.67
C LEU A 200 4.43 -7.64 -9.61
N ILE A 201 4.49 -8.85 -9.07
CA ILE A 201 4.48 -10.11 -9.84
C ILE A 201 3.33 -11.04 -9.44
N ASP A 202 2.36 -10.51 -8.67
CA ASP A 202 1.15 -11.19 -8.21
C ASP A 202 1.41 -12.58 -7.59
N LYS A 203 2.46 -12.76 -6.76
CA LYS A 203 2.73 -14.07 -6.12
C LYS A 203 3.45 -14.03 -4.76
N ALA A 204 3.33 -15.12 -4.01
CA ALA A 204 4.13 -15.42 -2.84
C ALA A 204 5.58 -15.76 -3.24
N VAL A 205 6.55 -15.17 -2.54
CA VAL A 205 7.98 -15.25 -2.84
C VAL A 205 8.80 -15.98 -1.77
N SER A 206 8.22 -16.26 -0.61
CA SER A 206 8.82 -17.10 0.44
C SER A 206 7.73 -17.65 1.38
N GLY A 207 8.11 -18.58 2.24
CA GLY A 207 7.19 -19.20 3.21
C GLY A 207 6.43 -20.40 2.62
N ASP A 208 5.42 -20.86 3.35
CA ASP A 208 4.67 -22.08 3.02
C ASP A 208 3.82 -21.93 1.75
N LEU A 209 3.43 -20.71 1.39
CA LEU A 209 2.65 -20.41 0.19
C LEU A 209 3.50 -20.00 -1.01
N LYS A 210 4.83 -20.10 -0.93
CA LYS A 210 5.74 -19.75 -2.04
C LYS A 210 5.22 -20.26 -3.39
N GLY A 211 5.15 -19.37 -4.38
CA GLY A 211 4.68 -19.67 -5.74
C GLY A 211 3.17 -19.53 -5.95
N VAL A 212 2.37 -19.46 -4.88
CA VAL A 212 0.93 -19.19 -4.96
C VAL A 212 0.69 -17.79 -5.51
N ARG A 213 -0.27 -17.64 -6.43
CA ARG A 213 -0.63 -16.36 -7.01
C ARG A 213 -1.61 -15.57 -6.14
N LEU A 214 -1.44 -14.26 -6.09
CA LEU A 214 -2.48 -13.36 -5.60
C LEU A 214 -3.69 -13.44 -6.54
N GLN A 215 -4.88 -13.59 -5.95
CA GLN A 215 -6.11 -13.65 -6.73
C GLN A 215 -6.68 -12.25 -6.93
N LYS A 216 -6.26 -11.56 -7.98
CA LYS A 216 -6.82 -10.25 -8.33
C LYS A 216 -8.32 -10.39 -8.55
N LEU A 217 -9.10 -9.46 -8.02
CA LEU A 217 -10.52 -9.37 -8.31
C LEU A 217 -10.67 -9.05 -9.80
N GLU A 218 -11.62 -9.69 -10.49
CA GLU A 218 -11.77 -9.50 -11.93
C GLU A 218 -12.07 -8.02 -12.24
N ASP A 219 -11.51 -7.52 -13.35
CA ASP A 219 -11.57 -6.09 -13.72
C ASP A 219 -13.01 -5.56 -13.89
N ILE A 220 -14.00 -6.45 -14.04
CA ILE A 220 -15.43 -6.09 -14.08
C ILE A 220 -16.04 -5.82 -12.69
N TYR A 221 -15.31 -6.07 -11.60
CA TYR A 221 -15.79 -5.91 -10.23
C TYR A 221 -15.02 -4.84 -9.43
N TRP A 222 -14.06 -4.16 -10.06
CA TRP A 222 -13.41 -3.02 -9.44
C TRP A 222 -12.83 -2.07 -10.48
N GLU A 223 -12.60 -0.81 -10.09
CA GLU A 223 -11.93 0.18 -10.92
C GLU A 223 -11.13 1.18 -10.08
N ASP A 224 -10.15 1.80 -10.72
CA ASP A 224 -9.47 3.00 -10.23
C ASP A 224 -10.15 4.23 -10.83
N THR A 225 -10.74 5.06 -9.98
CA THR A 225 -11.73 6.06 -10.39
C THR A 225 -11.62 7.33 -9.55
N THR A 226 -12.49 8.30 -9.78
CA THR A 226 -12.51 9.55 -9.01
C THR A 226 -13.79 9.70 -8.19
N TRP A 227 -13.74 10.56 -7.18
CA TRP A 227 -14.89 10.90 -6.36
C TRP A 227 -16.09 11.37 -7.19
N LYS A 228 -15.84 12.15 -8.25
CA LYS A 228 -16.90 12.59 -9.17
C LYS A 228 -17.67 11.40 -9.76
N VAL A 229 -16.96 10.40 -10.26
CA VAL A 229 -17.58 9.20 -10.83
C VAL A 229 -18.39 8.45 -9.78
N ILE A 230 -17.85 8.30 -8.56
CA ILE A 230 -18.55 7.64 -7.46
C ILE A 230 -19.88 8.35 -7.15
N LYS A 231 -19.87 9.67 -6.98
CA LYS A 231 -21.10 10.43 -6.69
C LYS A 231 -22.14 10.37 -7.78
N GLU A 232 -21.69 10.44 -9.04
CA GLU A 232 -22.60 10.50 -10.19
C GLU A 232 -23.18 9.12 -10.54
N LYS A 233 -22.38 8.06 -10.42
CA LYS A 233 -22.74 6.71 -10.91
C LYS A 233 -23.00 5.69 -9.83
N HIS A 234 -22.51 5.91 -8.62
CA HIS A 234 -22.61 4.96 -7.50
C HIS A 234 -23.13 5.66 -6.22
N PRO A 235 -24.33 6.28 -6.23
CA PRO A 235 -24.84 7.05 -5.10
C PRO A 235 -25.07 6.21 -3.82
N ASN A 236 -25.18 4.89 -3.97
CA ASN A 236 -25.34 3.94 -2.87
C ASN A 236 -24.00 3.34 -2.39
N ALA A 237 -22.87 3.81 -2.91
CA ALA A 237 -21.56 3.32 -2.48
C ALA A 237 -21.32 3.59 -1.00
N GLN A 238 -20.65 2.64 -0.36
CA GLN A 238 -20.14 2.72 1.00
C GLN A 238 -18.72 3.26 0.93
N VAL A 239 -18.48 4.45 1.48
CA VAL A 239 -17.18 5.11 1.43
C VAL A 239 -16.43 4.83 2.72
N LEU A 240 -15.17 4.37 2.62
CA LEU A 240 -14.35 4.11 3.79
C LEU A 240 -14.23 5.37 4.64
N ILE A 241 -14.58 5.28 5.93
CA ILE A 241 -14.44 6.42 6.85
C ILE A 241 -12.95 6.73 7.04
N SER A 242 -12.55 7.98 6.76
CA SER A 242 -11.16 8.41 6.93
C SER A 242 -10.70 8.40 8.40
N GLY A 243 -9.42 8.14 8.63
CA GLY A 243 -8.80 8.26 9.96
C GLY A 243 -9.03 7.09 10.91
N GLN A 244 -9.63 5.99 10.44
CA GLN A 244 -9.76 4.75 11.21
C GLN A 244 -8.39 4.20 11.60
N ASN A 245 -8.30 3.53 12.74
CA ASN A 245 -7.09 2.84 13.18
C ASN A 245 -7.43 1.42 13.57
N PHE A 246 -6.45 0.55 13.41
CA PHE A 246 -6.55 -0.82 13.88
C PHE A 246 -5.29 -1.16 14.67
N GLU A 247 -5.46 -1.60 15.91
CA GLU A 247 -4.34 -2.09 16.70
C GLU A 247 -3.96 -3.47 16.18
N ARG A 248 -2.69 -3.64 15.80
CA ARG A 248 -2.18 -4.90 15.31
C ARG A 248 -2.40 -6.00 16.36
N PRO A 249 -3.08 -7.12 16.03
CA PRO A 249 -3.28 -8.21 16.98
C PRO A 249 -1.94 -8.86 17.33
N THR A 250 -1.78 -9.25 18.59
CA THR A 250 -0.57 -9.94 19.08
C THR A 250 -0.57 -11.45 18.80
N GLY A 251 -1.71 -11.99 18.37
CA GLY A 251 -1.87 -13.38 17.94
C GLY A 251 -2.88 -13.51 16.82
N TRP A 252 -2.74 -14.57 16.02
CA TRP A 252 -3.59 -14.86 14.87
C TRP A 252 -3.67 -16.37 14.65
N LYS A 253 -4.71 -16.78 13.92
CA LYS A 253 -4.91 -18.17 13.49
C LYS A 253 -3.73 -18.62 12.64
N ARG A 254 -3.34 -19.89 12.74
CA ARG A 254 -2.32 -20.51 11.89
C ARG A 254 -2.93 -21.64 11.08
N TYR A 255 -2.57 -21.73 9.81
CA TYR A 255 -2.86 -22.89 8.99
C TYR A 255 -1.67 -23.84 9.02
N LYS A 256 -1.90 -25.10 9.43
CA LYS A 256 -0.83 -26.11 9.56
C LYS A 256 -0.48 -26.80 8.25
N ASP A 257 -1.47 -26.94 7.36
CA ASP A 257 -1.31 -27.54 6.05
C ASP A 257 -2.00 -26.67 5.01
N VAL A 258 -1.21 -26.21 4.06
CA VAL A 258 -1.62 -25.41 2.90
C VAL A 258 -1.12 -26.04 1.59
N SER A 259 -0.69 -27.30 1.63
CA SER A 259 -0.11 -27.98 0.47
C SER A 259 -1.08 -28.05 -0.72
N ASP A 260 -2.38 -28.22 -0.46
CA ASP A 260 -3.40 -28.21 -1.51
C ASP A 260 -3.62 -26.82 -2.11
N ILE A 261 -3.46 -25.75 -1.32
CA ILE A 261 -3.49 -24.38 -1.85
C ILE A 261 -2.30 -24.17 -2.81
N VAL A 262 -1.11 -24.64 -2.43
CA VAL A 262 0.08 -24.56 -3.30
C VAL A 262 -0.13 -25.35 -4.60
N LYS A 263 -0.75 -26.52 -4.56
CA LYS A 263 -1.05 -27.31 -5.77
C LYS A 263 -2.07 -26.64 -6.70
N ILE A 264 -3.12 -26.02 -6.13
CA ILE A 264 -4.23 -25.45 -6.91
C ILE A 264 -3.88 -24.07 -7.45
N TYR A 265 -3.21 -23.24 -6.64
CA TYR A 265 -2.99 -21.82 -6.92
C TYR A 265 -1.51 -21.47 -7.16
N GLY A 266 -0.61 -22.44 -7.04
CA GLY A 266 0.79 -22.30 -7.43
C GLY A 266 0.92 -22.06 -8.93
N GLY A 267 1.81 -21.16 -9.33
CA GLY A 267 2.22 -21.04 -10.72
C GLY A 267 3.05 -22.26 -11.15
N ASN A 268 2.72 -22.84 -12.31
CA ASN A 268 3.66 -23.70 -13.05
C ASN A 268 4.91 -22.92 -13.46
#